data_AF-A0A845QMA2-F1
#
_entry.id   AF-A0A845QMA2-F1
#
_cell.length_a   1.000
_cell.length_b   1.000
_cell.length_c   1.000
_cell.angle_alpha   90.00
_cell.angle_beta   90.00
_cell.angle_gamma   90.00
#
_symmetry.space_group_name_H-M   'P 1'
#
loop_
_entity.id
_entity.type
_entity.pdbx_description
1 polymer ?
#
loop_
_entity_poly.entity_id
_entity_poly.type
_entity_poly.pdbx_seq_one_letter_code
_entity_poly.pdbx_strand_id
1 'polypeptide(L)'
;MSIQKTISGNKTHKILGEAYGLASFATLGTGEYKVDLSYSVVVKNGKISSVSTPKLSFPMMSGGLSYDNISINKVPETHKVSVTARYDIVKKANLGMINIKAETDTEVFGVAALLS
;
A
#
# COMPACT_ATOMS: atom_id res chain seq x y z
N MET A 1 -2.20 3.80 -7.84
CA MET A 1 -3.27 4.64 -7.25
C MET A 1 -2.72 5.49 -6.09
N SER A 2 -3.30 6.66 -5.79
CA SER A 2 -2.87 7.49 -4.64
C SER A 2 -4.04 8.18 -3.91
N ILE A 3 -3.94 8.29 -2.58
CA ILE A 3 -4.89 9.01 -1.71
C ILE A 3 -4.17 10.18 -1.03
N GLN A 4 -4.84 11.32 -0.89
CA GLN A 4 -4.36 12.47 -0.11
C GLN A 4 -5.27 12.72 1.10
N LYS A 5 -4.66 13.01 2.25
CA LYS A 5 -5.34 13.41 3.50
C LYS A 5 -4.82 14.77 3.95
N THR A 6 -5.70 15.67 4.35
CA THR A 6 -5.32 16.95 4.95
C THR A 6 -5.23 16.79 6.47
N ILE A 7 -4.17 17.31 7.08
CA ILE A 7 -3.94 17.32 8.52
C ILE A 7 -3.67 18.74 9.01
N SER A 8 -4.04 19.04 10.27
CA SER A 8 -3.88 20.37 10.84
C SER A 8 -3.68 20.35 12.35
N GLY A 9 -3.02 21.38 12.87
CA GLY A 9 -2.77 21.55 14.30
C GLY A 9 -1.65 20.67 14.86
N ASN A 10 -1.11 21.12 16.00
CA ASN A 10 0.04 20.52 16.66
C ASN A 10 -0.36 19.25 17.43
N LYS A 11 -0.23 18.09 16.79
CA LYS A 11 -0.50 16.77 17.38
C LYS A 11 0.05 15.65 16.50
N THR A 12 -0.11 14.42 16.97
CA THR A 12 0.07 13.23 16.15
C THR A 12 -1.20 12.95 15.35
N HIS A 13 -1.04 12.75 14.05
CA HIS A 13 -2.07 12.38 13.10
C HIS A 13 -1.85 10.95 12.62
N LYS A 14 -2.89 10.13 12.67
CA LYS A 14 -2.87 8.79 12.06
C LYS A 14 -3.38 8.91 10.63
N ILE A 15 -2.57 8.46 9.69
CA ILE A 15 -2.88 8.46 8.26
C ILE A 15 -3.16 7.03 7.85
N LEU A 16 -4.31 6.82 7.21
CA LEU A 16 -4.72 5.56 6.62
C LEU A 16 -5.27 5.85 5.22
N GLY A 17 -4.74 5.14 4.23
CA GLY A 17 -5.38 4.98 2.94
C GLY A 17 -5.70 3.52 2.70
N GLU A 18 -6.85 3.28 2.11
CA GLU A 18 -7.33 1.96 1.72
C GLU A 18 -7.57 1.96 0.21
N ALA A 19 -7.34 0.82 -0.40
CA ALA A 19 -7.35 0.64 -1.83
C ALA A 19 -7.93 -0.72 -2.20
N TYR A 20 -8.76 -0.75 -3.24
CA TYR A 20 -9.23 -1.99 -3.85
C TYR A 20 -8.58 -2.12 -5.23
N GLY A 21 -8.08 -3.31 -5.55
CA GLY A 21 -7.43 -3.60 -6.81
C GLY A 21 -7.89 -4.91 -7.41
N LEU A 22 -7.73 -5.01 -8.73
CA LEU A 22 -7.99 -6.21 -9.52
C LEU A 22 -6.68 -6.62 -10.19
N ALA A 23 -6.00 -7.61 -9.61
CA ALA A 23 -4.76 -8.14 -10.17
C ALA A 23 -5.10 -9.08 -11.34
N SER A 24 -4.56 -8.80 -12.52
CA SER A 24 -4.93 -9.50 -13.76
C SER A 24 -3.82 -10.43 -14.21
N PHE A 25 -4.13 -11.73 -14.26
CA PHE A 25 -3.19 -12.77 -14.65
C PHE A 25 -3.61 -13.34 -16.02
N ALA A 26 -2.72 -13.20 -17.01
CA ALA A 26 -2.99 -13.49 -18.43
C ALA A 26 -3.64 -14.86 -18.67
N THR A 27 -3.28 -15.88 -17.89
CA THR A 27 -3.90 -17.21 -18.04
C THR A 27 -4.57 -17.74 -16.78
N LEU A 28 -4.30 -17.14 -15.62
CA LEU A 28 -4.88 -17.57 -14.35
C LEU A 28 -6.13 -16.76 -13.97
N GLY A 29 -6.56 -15.85 -14.84
CA GLY A 29 -7.72 -14.97 -14.65
C GLY A 29 -7.45 -13.88 -13.60
N THR A 30 -8.44 -13.06 -13.30
CA THR A 30 -8.30 -11.95 -12.35
C THR A 30 -8.45 -12.43 -10.89
N GLY A 31 -7.95 -11.64 -9.95
CA GLY A 31 -8.28 -11.77 -8.53
C GLY A 31 -8.37 -10.40 -7.86
N GLU A 32 -9.21 -10.30 -6.85
CA GLU A 32 -9.47 -9.06 -6.13
C GLU A 32 -8.64 -8.99 -4.86
N TYR A 33 -8.23 -7.79 -4.48
CA TYR A 33 -7.59 -7.57 -3.19
C TYR A 33 -7.93 -6.20 -2.61
N LYS A 34 -7.86 -6.10 -1.29
CA LYS A 34 -7.86 -4.84 -0.54
C LYS A 34 -6.48 -4.68 0.09
N VAL A 35 -5.93 -3.47 0.01
CA VAL A 35 -4.66 -3.10 0.64
C VAL A 35 -4.82 -1.82 1.45
N ASP A 36 -4.18 -1.82 2.62
CA ASP A 36 -4.16 -0.69 3.54
C ASP A 36 -2.72 -0.22 3.73
N LEU A 37 -2.50 1.09 3.62
CA LEU A 37 -1.23 1.74 3.90
C LEU A 37 -1.42 2.78 5.00
N SER A 38 -0.74 2.58 6.13
CA SER A 38 -0.87 3.41 7.31
C SER A 38 0.46 3.92 7.85
N TYR A 39 0.45 5.11 8.43
CA TYR A 39 1.57 5.72 9.14
C TYR A 39 1.07 6.83 10.07
N SER A 40 1.94 7.37 10.92
CA SER A 40 1.64 8.52 11.77
C SER A 40 2.56 9.68 11.46
N VAL A 41 2.02 10.90 11.49
CA VAL A 41 2.74 12.17 11.28
C VAL A 41 2.61 13.01 12.54
N VAL A 42 3.72 13.51 13.08
CA VAL A 42 3.69 14.43 14.23
C VAL A 42 3.91 15.85 13.72
N VAL A 43 2.93 16.73 13.96
CA VAL A 43 3.02 18.15 13.63
C VAL A 43 3.38 18.94 14.89
N LYS A 44 4.39 19.80 14.80
CA LYS A 44 4.79 20.75 15.85
C LYS A 44 5.16 22.08 15.22
N ASN A 45 4.68 23.18 15.81
CA ASN A 45 4.94 24.54 15.36
C ASN A 45 4.63 24.74 13.85
N GLY A 46 3.51 24.18 13.40
CA GLY A 46 3.09 24.30 12.00
C GLY A 46 3.95 23.56 10.98
N LYS A 47 4.79 22.60 11.43
CA LYS A 47 5.65 21.80 10.56
C LYS A 47 5.55 20.32 10.90
N ILE A 48 5.79 19.48 9.91
CA ILE A 48 5.97 18.05 10.10
C ILE A 48 7.31 17.81 10.80
N SER A 49 7.25 17.27 12.01
CA SER A 49 8.41 17.06 12.88
C SER A 49 8.94 15.63 12.84
N SER A 50 8.08 14.64 12.61
CA SER A 50 8.47 13.25 12.44
C SER A 50 7.37 12.44 11.75
N VAL A 51 7.78 11.31 11.17
CA VAL A 51 6.87 10.35 10.53
C VAL A 51 7.27 8.94 10.94
N SER A 52 6.32 8.13 11.39
CA SER A 52 6.56 6.74 11.77
C SER A 52 7.04 5.88 10.59
N THR A 53 7.48 4.66 10.89
CA THR A 53 7.61 3.61 9.87
C THR A 53 6.21 3.29 9.33
N PRO A 54 6.00 3.29 8.00
CA PRO A 54 4.72 2.90 7.43
C PRO A 54 4.46 1.40 7.57
N LYS A 55 3.18 1.02 7.56
CA LYS A 55 2.72 -0.36 7.58
C LYS A 55 1.80 -0.61 6.40
N LEU A 56 2.09 -1.67 5.64
CA LEU A 56 1.24 -2.19 4.57
C LEU A 56 0.57 -3.48 5.06
N SER A 57 -0.70 -3.65 4.76
CA SER A 57 -1.43 -4.89 5.04
C SER A 57 -2.45 -5.19 3.94
N PHE A 58 -2.75 -6.48 3.76
CA PHE A 58 -3.72 -6.97 2.79
C PHE A 58 -4.89 -7.64 3.53
N PRO A 59 -5.85 -6.86 4.06
CA PRO A 59 -6.95 -7.41 4.87
C PRO A 59 -7.90 -8.34 4.08
N MET A 60 -7.89 -8.28 2.75
CA MET A 60 -8.68 -9.16 1.89
C MET A 60 -7.90 -9.50 0.63
N MET A 61 -7.89 -10.78 0.25
CA MET A 61 -7.42 -11.26 -1.04
C MET A 61 -8.29 -12.42 -1.51
N SER A 62 -8.61 -12.47 -2.80
CA SER A 62 -9.25 -13.64 -3.40
C SER A 62 -8.41 -14.90 -3.21
N GLY A 63 -9.08 -16.06 -3.18
CA GLY A 63 -8.42 -17.35 -3.01
C GLY A 63 -7.33 -17.62 -4.06
N GLY A 64 -6.21 -18.18 -3.61
CA GLY A 64 -5.06 -18.50 -4.48
C GLY A 64 -4.13 -17.31 -4.78
N LEU A 65 -4.46 -16.12 -4.30
CA LEU A 65 -3.55 -14.98 -4.32
C LEU A 65 -2.63 -14.99 -3.09
N SER A 66 -1.43 -14.45 -3.28
CA SER A 66 -0.44 -14.12 -2.26
C SER A 66 0.24 -12.81 -2.64
N TYR A 67 1.03 -12.23 -1.75
CA TYR A 67 1.78 -11.01 -2.03
C TYR A 67 3.27 -11.21 -1.70
N ASP A 68 4.15 -10.52 -2.43
CA ASP A 68 5.60 -10.58 -2.24
C ASP A 68 6.27 -9.26 -2.65
N ASN A 69 7.60 -9.18 -2.53
CA ASN A 69 8.46 -8.10 -3.03
C ASN A 69 8.00 -6.70 -2.58
N ILE A 70 7.60 -6.57 -1.32
CA ILE A 70 7.12 -5.31 -0.75
C ILE A 70 8.29 -4.33 -0.59
N SER A 71 8.18 -3.17 -1.22
CA SER A 71 9.05 -2.01 -1.02
C SER A 71 8.22 -0.78 -0.67
N ILE A 72 8.56 -0.11 0.42
CA ILE A 72 7.85 1.10 0.86
C ILE A 72 8.82 2.27 0.93
N ASN A 73 8.54 3.30 0.16
CA ASN A 73 9.29 4.55 0.14
C ASN A 73 8.50 5.65 0.86
N LYS A 74 9.19 6.43 1.68
CA LYS A 74 8.64 7.56 2.42
C LYS A 74 9.45 8.80 2.12
N VAL A 75 8.78 9.87 1.69
CA VAL A 75 9.39 11.16 1.36
C VAL A 75 8.74 12.23 2.26
N PRO A 76 9.37 12.58 3.40
CA PRO A 76 8.88 13.65 4.26
C PRO A 76 9.40 15.02 3.80
N GLU A 77 8.52 16.01 3.84
CA GLU A 77 8.78 17.43 3.61
C GLU A 77 8.17 18.25 4.75
N THR A 78 8.44 19.55 4.80
CA THR A 78 7.97 20.44 5.89
C THR A 78 6.45 20.45 6.04
N HIS A 79 5.71 20.38 4.93
CA HIS A 79 4.24 20.46 4.91
C HIS A 79 3.57 19.29 4.19
N LYS A 80 4.34 18.30 3.75
CA LYS A 80 3.81 17.15 3.01
C LYS A 80 4.59 15.90 3.37
N VAL A 81 3.91 14.77 3.48
CA VAL A 81 4.56 13.46 3.55
C VAL A 81 3.92 12.58 2.50
N SER A 82 4.72 11.98 1.64
CA SER A 82 4.25 10.99 0.67
C SER A 82 4.80 9.62 1.05
N VAL A 83 3.93 8.62 1.18
CA VAL A 83 4.33 7.23 1.36
C VAL A 83 3.80 6.42 0.18
N THR A 84 4.68 5.68 -0.48
CA THR A 84 4.33 4.84 -1.64
C THR A 84 4.83 3.42 -1.38
N ALA A 85 3.91 2.47 -1.46
CA ALA A 85 4.21 1.05 -1.45
C ALA A 85 4.16 0.49 -2.87
N ARG A 86 5.19 -0.27 -3.25
CA ARG A 86 5.23 -1.16 -4.41
C ARG A 86 5.26 -2.59 -3.91
N TYR A 87 4.47 -3.46 -4.51
CA TYR A 87 4.35 -4.86 -4.10
C TYR A 87 3.87 -5.70 -5.28
N ASP A 88 4.15 -7.00 -5.22
CA ASP A 88 3.67 -7.96 -6.21
C ASP A 88 2.48 -8.72 -5.65
N ILE A 89 1.43 -8.88 -6.47
CA ILE A 89 0.35 -9.83 -6.24
C ILE A 89 0.65 -11.06 -7.09
N VAL A 90 0.69 -12.23 -6.46
CA VAL A 90 1.09 -13.49 -7.09
C VAL A 90 -0.06 -14.47 -7.02
N LYS A 91 -0.45 -15.03 -8.17
CA LYS A 91 -1.42 -16.13 -8.25
C LYS A 91 -0.72 -17.42 -8.61
N LYS A 92 -0.94 -18.47 -7.82
CA LYS A 92 -0.40 -19.81 -8.06
C LYS A 92 -1.53 -20.80 -8.35
N ALA A 93 -1.33 -21.63 -9.37
CA ALA A 93 -2.25 -22.71 -9.72
C ALA A 93 -1.50 -24.02 -9.95
N ASN A 94 -2.04 -25.12 -9.44
CA ASN A 94 -1.56 -26.46 -9.73
C ASN A 94 -2.21 -26.97 -11.01
N LEU A 95 -1.40 -27.30 -12.01
CA LEU A 95 -1.81 -27.86 -13.29
C LEU A 95 -1.59 -29.39 -13.35
N GLY A 96 -1.59 -30.06 -12.19
CA GLY A 96 -1.31 -31.49 -12.02
C GLY A 96 -0.46 -31.77 -10.78
N MET A 97 0.04 -33.00 -10.63
CA MET A 97 0.78 -33.43 -9.43
C MET A 97 2.14 -32.72 -9.25
N ILE A 98 2.70 -32.08 -10.28
CA ILE A 98 4.07 -31.52 -10.26
C ILE A 98 4.17 -30.13 -10.92
N ASN A 99 3.17 -29.70 -11.69
CA ASN A 99 3.23 -28.45 -12.44
C ASN A 99 2.57 -27.32 -11.67
N ILE A 100 3.37 -26.38 -11.16
CA ILE A 100 2.88 -25.15 -10.55
C ILE A 100 3.11 -24.01 -11.54
N LYS A 101 2.04 -23.31 -11.93
CA LYS A 101 2.16 -22.05 -12.64
C LYS A 101 2.02 -20.90 -11.65
N ALA A 102 2.91 -19.92 -11.73
CA ALA A 102 2.84 -18.68 -10.98
C ALA A 102 2.83 -17.50 -11.97
N GLU A 103 1.90 -16.58 -11.77
CA GLU A 103 1.88 -15.30 -12.49
C GLU A 103 1.87 -14.16 -11.47
N THR A 104 2.49 -13.05 -11.84
CA THR A 104 2.71 -11.88 -10.97
C THR A 104 2.15 -10.64 -11.63
N ASP A 105 1.47 -9.82 -10.84
CA ASP A 105 1.05 -8.47 -11.20
C ASP A 105 1.67 -7.47 -10.21
N THR A 106 2.33 -6.44 -10.72
CA THR A 106 3.04 -5.48 -9.86
C THR A 106 2.23 -4.22 -9.65
N GLU A 107 2.00 -3.92 -8.39
CA GLU A 107 1.06 -2.91 -7.95
C GLU A 107 1.73 -1.77 -7.18
N VAL A 108 1.13 -0.58 -7.27
CA VAL A 108 1.63 0.63 -6.60
C VAL A 108 0.50 1.40 -5.94
N PHE A 109 0.63 1.61 -4.63
CA PHE A 109 -0.32 2.38 -3.82
C PHE A 109 0.37 3.46 -2.98
N GLY A 110 -0.12 4.70 -3.10
CA GLY A 110 0.40 5.86 -2.39
C GLY A 110 -0.61 6.49 -1.43
N VAL A 111 -0.13 6.97 -0.29
CA VAL A 111 -0.92 7.76 0.66
C VAL A 111 -0.10 8.97 1.09
N ALA A 112 -0.62 10.17 0.81
CA ALA A 112 0.01 11.43 1.17
C ALA A 112 -0.76 12.15 2.28
N ALA A 113 -0.04 12.82 3.17
CA ALA A 113 -0.57 13.75 4.15
C ALA A 113 -0.09 15.17 3.79
N LEU A 114 -1.03 16.12 3.71
CA LEU A 114 -0.76 17.53 3.46
C LEU A 114 -1.13 18.34 4.71
N LEU A 115 -0.19 19.12 5.23
CA LEU A 115 -0.42 20.05 6.34
C LEU A 115 -1.07 21.33 5.81
N SER A 116 -2.25 21.66 6.34
CA SER A 116 -2.97 22.92 6.08
C SER A 116 -2.65 23.98 7.11
#